data_AF-A0A949EEB3-F1
#
_entry.id   AF-A0A949EEB3-F1
#
_cell.length_a   1.000
_cell.length_b   1.000
_cell.length_c   1.000
_cell.angle_alpha   90.00
_cell.angle_beta   90.00
_cell.angle_gamma   90.00
#
_symmetry.space_group_name_H-M   'P 1'
#
loop_
_entity.id
_entity.type
_entity.pdbx_description
1 polymer ?
#
loop_
_entity_poly.entity_id
_entity_poly.type
_entity_poly.pdbx_seq_one_letter_code
_entity_poly.pdbx_strand_id
1 'polypeptide(L)'
;MKHALLKRLKKTDHLPMLFIGSGMSIRYLGLENWKGLLRKFAQLTTENEYAYEMYEQQAKGLKCKEGLLPKVAELIERDFNVRWFKDERFRDNRTQSADEIGRSVSPFKIEISRYMRDQSREHKTEYAPEIELFKKLEMRSIGGVLTTNYDTFIVYFRQACVT
;
A
#
# COMPACT_ATOMS: atom_id res chain seq x y z
N MET A 1 25.31 11.09 -13.47
CA MET A 1 24.17 11.35 -12.55
C MET A 1 24.60 11.68 -11.11
N LYS A 2 25.35 10.81 -10.41
CA LYS A 2 25.84 11.03 -9.02
C LYS A 2 26.53 12.39 -8.77
N HIS A 3 27.49 12.77 -9.62
CA HIS A 3 28.24 14.02 -9.49
C HIS A 3 27.35 15.28 -9.58
N ALA A 4 26.34 15.27 -10.47
CA ALA A 4 25.40 16.37 -10.62
C ALA A 4 24.50 16.51 -9.38
N LEU A 5 24.11 15.38 -8.79
CA LEU A 5 23.26 15.33 -7.60
C LEU A 5 24.01 15.84 -6.36
N LEU A 6 25.24 15.37 -6.14
CA LEU A 6 26.12 15.86 -5.07
C LEU A 6 26.40 17.35 -5.18
N LYS A 7 26.63 17.85 -6.41
CA LYS A 7 26.82 19.29 -6.65
C LYS A 7 25.59 20.12 -6.29
N ARG A 8 24.39 19.59 -6.49
CA ARG A 8 23.13 20.26 -6.13
C ARG A 8 22.88 20.21 -4.62
N LEU A 9 23.08 19.05 -3.99
CA LEU A 9 22.93 18.89 -2.54
C LEU A 9 23.89 19.79 -1.76
N LYS A 10 25.14 19.93 -2.20
CA LYS A 10 26.14 20.82 -1.57
C LYS A 10 25.87 22.32 -1.74
N LYS A 11 24.95 22.71 -2.62
CA LYS A 11 24.62 24.12 -2.90
C LYS A 11 23.49 24.66 -2.02
N THR A 12 22.87 23.81 -1.21
CA THR A 12 21.71 24.17 -0.39
C THR A 12 22.06 23.89 1.07
N ASP A 13 21.75 24.82 1.95
CA ASP A 13 21.91 24.64 3.40
C ASP A 13 20.74 23.84 4.03
N HIS A 14 19.78 23.40 3.21
CA HIS A 14 18.64 22.60 3.63
C HIS A 14 18.86 21.11 3.40
N LEU A 15 18.31 20.30 4.30
CA LEU A 15 18.27 18.86 4.11
C LEU A 15 17.25 18.48 3.03
N PRO A 16 17.55 17.48 2.18
CA PRO A 16 16.63 17.02 1.14
C PRO A 16 15.37 16.38 1.71
N MET A 17 14.26 16.56 0.99
CA MET A 17 12.99 15.86 1.24
C MET A 17 12.87 14.66 0.29
N LEU A 18 12.58 13.46 0.82
CA LEU A 18 12.30 12.28 0.00
C LEU A 18 10.80 12.16 -0.28
N PHE A 19 10.45 12.05 -1.55
CA PHE A 19 9.13 11.66 -2.00
C PHE A 19 9.16 10.20 -2.42
N ILE A 20 8.48 9.35 -1.67
CA ILE A 20 8.49 7.90 -1.86
C ILE A 20 7.10 7.39 -2.23
N GLY A 21 6.99 6.85 -3.43
CA GLY A 21 5.78 6.16 -3.91
C GLY A 21 5.85 4.65 -3.75
N SER A 22 4.86 3.96 -4.31
CA SER A 22 4.69 2.50 -4.22
C SER A 22 5.78 1.67 -4.89
N GLY A 23 6.66 2.27 -5.69
CA GLY A 23 7.78 1.59 -6.32
C GLY A 23 8.74 0.92 -5.32
N MET A 24 8.93 1.50 -4.13
CA MET A 24 9.75 0.86 -3.08
C MET A 24 9.09 -0.44 -2.62
N SER A 25 7.80 -0.41 -2.34
CA SER A 25 7.09 -1.55 -1.76
C SER A 25 6.90 -2.66 -2.80
N ILE A 26 6.70 -2.32 -4.07
CA ILE A 26 6.70 -3.31 -5.16
C ILE A 26 8.09 -3.97 -5.29
N ARG A 27 9.18 -3.19 -5.25
CA ARG A 27 10.54 -3.71 -5.40
C ARG A 27 10.97 -4.56 -4.21
N TYR A 28 10.91 -3.99 -3.01
CA TYR A 28 11.50 -4.56 -1.81
C TYR A 28 10.58 -5.52 -1.05
N LEU A 29 9.26 -5.28 -1.07
CA LEU A 29 8.28 -6.17 -0.43
C LEU A 29 7.65 -7.16 -1.42
N GLY A 30 7.79 -6.93 -2.74
CA GLY A 30 7.11 -7.76 -3.74
C GLY A 30 5.60 -7.53 -3.81
N LEU A 31 5.12 -6.40 -3.25
CA LEU A 31 3.71 -6.05 -3.26
C LEU A 31 3.19 -5.79 -4.67
N GLU A 32 1.88 -6.01 -4.84
CA GLU A 32 1.21 -5.73 -6.10
C GLU A 32 1.12 -4.22 -6.35
N ASN A 33 1.03 -3.87 -7.64
CA ASN A 33 0.51 -2.55 -8.00
C ASN A 33 -0.99 -2.44 -7.67
N TRP A 34 -1.55 -1.24 -7.77
CA TRP A 34 -2.95 -0.98 -7.46
C TRP A 34 -3.92 -1.91 -8.21
N LYS A 35 -3.70 -2.17 -9.50
CA LYS A 35 -4.54 -3.08 -10.30
C LYS A 35 -4.45 -4.52 -9.80
N GLY A 36 -3.25 -4.99 -9.44
CA GLY A 36 -3.04 -6.32 -8.87
C GLY A 36 -3.73 -6.47 -7.51
N LEU A 37 -3.67 -5.44 -6.66
CA LEU A 37 -4.40 -5.44 -5.40
C LEU A 37 -5.92 -5.53 -5.62
N LEU A 38 -6.47 -4.71 -6.51
CA LEU A 38 -7.89 -4.77 -6.85
C LEU A 38 -8.30 -6.15 -7.39
N ARG A 39 -7.43 -6.79 -8.18
CA ARG A 39 -7.69 -8.15 -8.68
C ARG A 39 -7.78 -9.16 -7.55
N LYS A 40 -6.87 -9.12 -6.57
CA LYS A 40 -6.92 -9.99 -5.39
C LYS A 40 -8.22 -9.81 -4.62
N PHE A 41 -8.61 -8.58 -4.35
CA PHE A 41 -9.83 -8.32 -3.60
C PHE A 41 -11.09 -8.67 -4.39
N ALA A 42 -11.10 -8.48 -5.72
CA ALA A 42 -12.21 -8.93 -6.55
C ALA A 42 -12.43 -10.46 -6.44
N GLN A 43 -11.35 -11.25 -6.43
CA GLN A 43 -11.42 -12.70 -6.24
C GLN A 43 -11.91 -13.10 -4.84
N LEU A 44 -11.62 -12.29 -3.81
CA LEU A 44 -12.17 -12.51 -2.47
C LEU A 44 -13.68 -12.18 -2.40
N THR A 45 -14.15 -11.29 -3.27
CA THR A 45 -15.56 -10.87 -3.32
C THR A 45 -16.45 -11.89 -4.02
N THR A 46 -16.01 -12.44 -5.16
CA THR A 46 -16.81 -13.34 -5.99
C THR A 46 -16.01 -14.56 -6.42
N GLU A 47 -16.68 -15.71 -6.48
CA GLU A 47 -16.11 -16.99 -6.91
C GLU A 47 -16.10 -17.06 -8.46
N ASN A 48 -15.47 -16.07 -9.08
CA ASN A 48 -15.35 -15.95 -10.53
C ASN A 48 -13.88 -15.77 -10.90
N GLU A 49 -13.38 -16.60 -11.82
CA GLU A 49 -12.00 -16.51 -12.33
C GLU A 49 -11.68 -15.11 -12.92
N TYR A 50 -12.68 -14.49 -13.54
CA TYR A 50 -12.63 -13.17 -14.17
C TYR A 50 -13.27 -12.08 -13.30
N ALA A 51 -13.25 -12.24 -11.97
CA ALA A 51 -13.85 -11.28 -11.03
C ALA A 51 -13.45 -9.83 -11.30
N TYR A 52 -12.15 -9.58 -11.51
CA TYR A 52 -11.65 -8.24 -11.79
C TYR A 52 -12.14 -7.72 -13.14
N GLU A 53 -12.06 -8.52 -14.20
CA GLU A 53 -12.52 -8.15 -15.54
C GLU A 53 -14.01 -7.81 -15.52
N MET A 54 -14.81 -8.58 -14.78
CA MET A 54 -16.23 -8.30 -14.59
C MET A 54 -16.45 -6.89 -14.02
N TYR A 55 -15.76 -6.53 -12.93
CA TYR A 55 -15.86 -5.17 -12.36
C TYR A 55 -15.29 -4.09 -13.28
N GLU A 56 -14.20 -4.38 -14.01
CA GLU A 56 -13.61 -3.45 -14.99
C GLU A 56 -14.59 -3.17 -16.14
N GLN A 57 -15.28 -4.18 -16.65
CA GLN A 57 -16.31 -4.03 -17.69
C GLN A 57 -17.52 -3.27 -17.19
N GLN A 58 -18.01 -3.56 -15.97
CA GLN A 58 -19.08 -2.79 -15.34
C GLN A 58 -18.70 -1.32 -15.18
N ALA A 59 -17.49 -1.04 -14.71
CA ALA A 59 -17.01 0.33 -14.52
C ALA A 59 -16.92 1.11 -15.83
N LYS A 60 -16.51 0.47 -16.95
CA LYS A 60 -16.47 1.11 -18.28
C LYS A 60 -17.86 1.56 -18.76
N GLY A 61 -18.93 0.87 -18.36
CA GLY A 61 -20.32 1.24 -18.66
C GLY A 61 -20.88 2.36 -17.75
N LEU A 62 -20.11 2.84 -16.77
CA LEU A 62 -20.53 3.82 -15.78
C LEU A 62 -19.73 5.12 -15.91
N LYS A 63 -20.30 6.21 -15.36
CA LYS A 63 -19.61 7.50 -15.28
C LYS A 63 -18.41 7.42 -14.32
N CYS A 64 -17.21 7.53 -14.87
CA CYS A 64 -15.95 7.47 -14.13
C CYS A 64 -15.38 8.88 -13.87
N LYS A 65 -15.93 9.61 -12.89
CA LYS A 65 -15.48 10.99 -12.58
C LYS A 65 -13.99 11.08 -12.21
N GLU A 66 -13.53 10.16 -11.37
CA GLU A 66 -12.16 10.10 -10.83
C GLU A 66 -11.25 9.14 -11.61
N GLY A 67 -11.72 8.62 -12.75
CA GLY A 67 -11.05 7.59 -13.54
C GLY A 67 -11.57 6.17 -13.30
N LEU A 68 -11.06 5.24 -14.12
CA LEU A 68 -11.56 3.86 -14.18
C LEU A 68 -11.23 3.06 -12.92
N LEU A 69 -9.97 3.07 -12.45
CA LEU A 69 -9.55 2.25 -11.31
C LEU A 69 -10.25 2.63 -10.00
N PRO A 70 -10.47 3.92 -9.66
CA PRO A 70 -11.29 4.28 -8.52
C PRO A 70 -12.73 3.78 -8.63
N LYS A 71 -13.32 3.81 -9.83
CA LYS A 71 -14.67 3.27 -10.05
C LYS A 71 -14.71 1.75 -9.88
N VAL A 72 -13.71 1.04 -10.38
CA VAL A 72 -13.56 -0.42 -10.16
C VAL A 72 -13.45 -0.72 -8.67
N ALA A 73 -12.64 0.04 -7.93
CA ALA A 73 -12.48 -0.12 -6.49
C ALA A 73 -13.80 0.09 -5.74
N GLU A 74 -14.58 1.10 -6.10
CA GLU A 74 -15.91 1.37 -5.51
C GLU A 74 -16.88 0.19 -5.71
N LEU A 75 -16.90 -0.40 -6.90
CA LEU A 75 -17.74 -1.57 -7.20
C LEU A 75 -17.30 -2.80 -6.39
N ILE A 76 -15.99 -3.05 -6.30
CA ILE A 76 -15.43 -4.14 -5.50
C ILE A 76 -15.75 -3.91 -4.02
N GLU A 77 -15.51 -2.71 -3.49
CA GLU A 77 -15.74 -2.34 -2.09
C GLU A 77 -17.19 -2.58 -1.68
N ARG A 78 -18.16 -2.18 -2.52
CA ARG A 78 -19.59 -2.39 -2.25
C ARG A 78 -19.90 -3.86 -2.01
N ASP A 79 -19.49 -4.73 -2.93
CA ASP A 79 -19.82 -6.15 -2.88
C ASP A 79 -18.97 -6.89 -1.82
N PHE A 80 -17.69 -6.50 -1.69
CA PHE A 80 -16.77 -7.03 -0.69
C PHE A 80 -17.29 -6.78 0.71
N ASN A 81 -17.73 -5.55 1.00
CA ASN A 81 -18.23 -5.18 2.33
C ASN A 81 -19.43 -6.03 2.73
N VAL A 82 -20.36 -6.30 1.81
CA VAL A 82 -21.51 -7.18 2.08
C VAL A 82 -21.06 -8.60 2.39
N ARG A 83 -20.11 -9.14 1.60
CA ARG A 83 -19.58 -10.49 1.81
C ARG A 83 -18.80 -10.59 3.13
N TRP A 84 -18.01 -9.58 3.45
CA TRP A 84 -17.15 -9.55 4.62
C TRP A 84 -17.91 -9.70 5.94
N PHE A 85 -19.13 -9.18 6.03
CA PHE A 85 -19.97 -9.37 7.23
C PHE A 85 -20.62 -10.76 7.32
N LYS A 86 -20.77 -11.46 6.19
CA LYS A 86 -21.49 -12.75 6.12
C LYS A 86 -20.56 -13.96 6.16
N ASP A 87 -19.36 -13.82 5.62
CA ASP A 87 -18.44 -14.93 5.42
C ASP A 87 -17.66 -15.22 6.72
N GLU A 88 -17.64 -16.49 7.15
CA GLU A 88 -16.95 -16.92 8.37
C GLU A 88 -15.44 -16.73 8.30
N ARG A 89 -14.86 -16.70 7.08
CA ARG A 89 -13.42 -16.45 6.86
C ARG A 89 -12.94 -15.13 7.47
N PHE A 90 -13.83 -14.14 7.61
CA PHE A 90 -13.49 -12.83 8.18
C PHE A 90 -13.91 -12.69 9.64
N ARG A 91 -14.35 -13.75 10.32
CA ARG A 91 -14.84 -13.66 11.71
C ARG A 91 -13.78 -13.16 12.68
N ASP A 92 -12.58 -13.72 12.60
CA ASP A 92 -11.45 -13.28 13.43
C ASP A 92 -11.06 -11.83 13.08
N ASN A 93 -11.17 -11.49 11.80
CA ASN A 93 -10.87 -10.14 11.35
C ASN A 93 -11.88 -9.12 11.91
N ARG A 94 -13.18 -9.44 11.90
CA ARG A 94 -14.24 -8.63 12.52
C ARG A 94 -13.97 -8.38 13.99
N THR A 95 -13.55 -9.42 14.71
CA THR A 95 -13.25 -9.34 16.15
C THR A 95 -12.06 -8.42 16.42
N GLN A 96 -10.99 -8.55 15.64
CA GLN A 96 -9.79 -7.72 15.78
C GLN A 96 -9.97 -6.26 15.33
N SER A 97 -11.02 -5.97 14.56
CA SER A 97 -11.28 -4.63 14.01
C SER A 97 -12.58 -3.99 14.52
N ALA A 98 -13.03 -4.41 15.71
CA ALA A 98 -14.29 -3.93 16.30
C ALA A 98 -14.32 -2.40 16.47
N ASP A 99 -13.20 -1.80 16.85
CA ASP A 99 -13.05 -0.35 16.99
C ASP A 99 -13.19 0.39 15.65
N GLU A 100 -12.54 -0.10 14.59
CA GLU A 100 -12.64 0.48 13.26
C GLU A 100 -14.05 0.36 12.68
N ILE A 101 -14.72 -0.77 12.93
CA ILE A 101 -16.13 -0.96 12.57
C ILE A 101 -17.01 0.05 13.31
N GLY A 102 -16.78 0.24 14.62
CA GLY A 102 -17.50 1.22 15.44
C GLY A 102 -17.34 2.67 14.93
N ARG A 103 -16.22 2.97 14.27
CA ARG A 103 -15.95 4.26 13.60
C ARG A 103 -16.44 4.33 12.15
N SER A 104 -17.23 3.35 11.70
CA SER A 104 -17.73 3.25 10.31
C SER A 104 -16.62 3.21 9.25
N VAL A 105 -15.47 2.62 9.58
CA VAL A 105 -14.42 2.36 8.58
C VAL A 105 -14.88 1.21 7.69
N SER A 106 -14.72 1.38 6.38
CA SER A 106 -15.07 0.37 5.39
C SER A 106 -14.28 -0.94 5.60
N PRO A 107 -14.94 -2.11 5.65
CA PRO A 107 -14.27 -3.41 5.71
C PRO A 107 -13.21 -3.61 4.64
N PHE A 108 -13.47 -3.19 3.41
CA PHE A 108 -12.52 -3.22 2.31
C PHE A 108 -11.22 -2.48 2.65
N LYS A 109 -11.32 -1.29 3.26
CA LYS A 109 -10.15 -0.49 3.68
C LYS A 109 -9.41 -1.11 4.85
N ILE A 110 -10.14 -1.70 5.80
CA ILE A 110 -9.55 -2.46 6.92
C ILE A 110 -8.72 -3.61 6.37
N GLU A 111 -9.29 -4.43 5.51
CA GLU A 111 -8.64 -5.61 4.95
C GLU A 111 -7.45 -5.26 4.05
N ILE A 112 -7.55 -4.21 3.22
CA ILE A 112 -6.39 -3.71 2.47
C ILE A 112 -5.27 -3.29 3.43
N SER A 113 -5.61 -2.58 4.49
CA SER A 113 -4.62 -2.08 5.45
C SER A 113 -3.95 -3.23 6.22
N ARG A 114 -4.70 -4.28 6.56
CA ARG A 114 -4.18 -5.51 7.18
C ARG A 114 -3.30 -6.29 6.22
N TYR A 115 -3.77 -6.51 5.01
CA TYR A 115 -2.99 -7.14 3.94
C TYR A 115 -1.64 -6.44 3.74
N MET A 116 -1.65 -5.11 3.58
CA MET A 116 -0.43 -4.33 3.39
C MET A 116 0.52 -4.49 4.57
N ARG A 117 0.02 -4.41 5.81
CA ARG A 117 0.83 -4.57 7.02
C ARG A 117 1.47 -5.96 7.11
N ASP A 118 0.71 -7.01 6.82
CA ASP A 118 1.19 -8.37 6.93
C ASP A 118 2.24 -8.68 5.86
N GLN A 119 2.05 -8.21 4.63
CA GLN A 119 3.05 -8.33 3.57
C GLN A 119 4.28 -7.43 3.79
N SER A 120 4.18 -6.40 4.63
CA SER A 120 5.31 -5.50 4.93
C SER A 120 6.28 -6.01 5.99
N ARG A 121 5.99 -7.18 6.61
CA ARG A 121 6.82 -7.71 7.70
C ARG A 121 8.16 -8.23 7.23
N GLU A 122 8.22 -8.74 6.00
CA GLU A 122 9.41 -9.32 5.39
C GLU A 122 9.73 -8.61 4.08
N HIS A 123 11.02 -8.42 3.82
CA HIS A 123 11.51 -7.88 2.55
C HIS A 123 12.30 -8.95 1.83
N LYS A 124 12.35 -8.86 0.50
CA LYS A 124 13.09 -9.82 -0.32
C LYS A 124 14.58 -9.77 0.05
N THR A 125 15.12 -10.94 0.37
CA THR A 125 16.50 -11.12 0.80
C THR A 125 17.53 -10.65 -0.24
N GLU A 126 17.17 -10.72 -1.53
CA GLU A 126 18.00 -10.25 -2.65
C GLU A 126 18.39 -8.76 -2.53
N TYR A 127 17.56 -7.95 -1.87
CA TYR A 127 17.82 -6.51 -1.70
C TYR A 127 18.38 -6.15 -0.32
N ALA A 128 18.71 -7.13 0.54
CA ALA A 128 19.23 -6.85 1.88
C ALA A 128 20.44 -5.89 1.88
N PRO A 129 21.46 -6.01 0.99
CA PRO A 129 22.57 -5.06 0.97
C PRO A 129 22.14 -3.62 0.61
N GLU A 130 21.20 -3.46 -0.32
CA GLU A 130 20.66 -2.15 -0.72
C GLU A 130 19.85 -1.53 0.42
N ILE A 131 19.05 -2.34 1.10
CA ILE A 131 18.25 -1.93 2.26
C ILE A 131 19.15 -1.50 3.43
N GLU A 132 20.25 -2.21 3.69
CA GLU A 132 21.22 -1.81 4.72
C GLU A 132 21.92 -0.49 4.37
N LEU A 133 22.21 -0.23 3.10
CA LEU A 133 22.70 1.09 2.67
C LEU A 133 21.64 2.17 2.83
N PHE A 134 20.38 1.84 2.56
CA PHE A 134 19.26 2.77 2.74
C PHE A 134 19.04 3.11 4.22
N LYS A 135 19.16 2.14 5.13
CA LYS A 135 19.13 2.36 6.59
C LYS A 135 20.25 3.27 7.09
N LYS A 136 21.43 3.20 6.46
CA LYS A 136 22.57 4.07 6.78
C LYS A 136 22.39 5.51 6.34
N LEU A 137 21.35 5.85 5.58
CA LEU A 137 20.97 7.25 5.35
C LEU A 137 20.50 7.82 6.69
N GLU A 138 21.42 8.35 7.48
CA GLU A 138 21.12 8.98 8.76
C GLU A 138 20.02 10.02 8.60
N MET A 139 19.10 10.10 9.58
CA MET A 139 18.10 11.18 9.64
C MET A 139 18.73 12.58 9.60
N ARG A 140 20.02 12.73 9.91
CA ARG A 140 20.76 13.99 9.80
C ARG A 140 20.97 14.46 8.36
N SER A 141 20.84 13.56 7.39
CA SER A 141 21.04 13.85 5.96
C SER A 141 19.73 14.06 5.21
N ILE A 142 18.57 13.93 5.86
CA ILE A 142 17.24 13.97 5.25
C ILE A 142 16.31 14.81 6.14
N GLY A 143 15.69 15.85 5.56
CA GLY A 143 14.78 16.74 6.30
C GLY A 143 13.43 16.10 6.61
N GLY A 144 13.03 15.13 5.79
CA GLY A 144 11.78 14.41 5.96
C GLY A 144 11.49 13.43 4.82
N VAL A 145 10.49 12.59 5.05
CA VAL A 145 9.98 11.65 4.05
C VAL A 145 8.48 11.88 3.91
N LEU A 146 8.04 12.09 2.66
CA LEU A 146 6.65 12.13 2.27
C LEU A 146 6.35 10.88 1.47
N THR A 147 5.38 10.09 1.93
CA THR A 147 4.95 8.88 1.25
C THR A 147 3.45 8.84 1.11
N THR A 148 2.99 8.34 -0.04
CA THR A 148 1.57 8.09 -0.33
C THR A 148 1.24 6.60 -0.27
N ASN A 149 2.16 5.77 0.25
CA ASN A 149 1.95 4.33 0.33
C ASN A 149 1.38 3.89 1.68
N TYR A 150 0.60 2.81 1.66
CA TYR A 150 -0.13 2.28 2.82
C TYR A 150 0.66 1.22 3.60
N ASP A 151 1.79 0.77 3.08
CA ASP A 151 2.67 -0.23 3.68
C ASP A 151 3.56 0.39 4.77
N THR A 152 4.19 -0.46 5.59
CA THR A 152 5.01 0.00 6.73
C THR A 152 6.50 -0.02 6.46
N PHE A 153 6.95 -0.27 5.22
CA PHE A 153 8.37 -0.39 4.87
C PHE A 153 9.19 0.82 5.31
N ILE A 154 8.72 2.03 4.99
CA ILE A 154 9.39 3.28 5.34
C ILE A 154 9.34 3.57 6.84
N VAL A 155 8.25 3.18 7.51
CA VAL A 155 8.06 3.41 8.95
C VAL A 155 9.03 2.54 9.76
N TYR A 156 9.25 1.29 9.36
CA TYR A 156 10.22 0.40 10.01
C TYR A 156 11.64 0.98 10.02
N PHE A 157 12.04 1.71 8.98
CA PHE A 157 13.36 2.35 8.94
C PHE A 157 13.52 3.49 9.95
N ARG A 158 12.43 4.15 10.36
CA ARG A 158 12.50 5.20 11.39
C ARG A 158 12.67 4.64 12.81
N GLN A 159 12.13 3.46 13.10
CA GLN A 159 12.23 2.84 14.43
C GLN A 159 13.60 2.23 14.72
N ALA A 160 14.29 1.71 13.70
CA ALA A 160 15.62 1.09 13.85
C ALA A 160 16.77 2.07 14.19
N CYS A 161 16.48 3.37 14.35
CA CYS A 161 17.46 4.42 14.66
C CYS A 161 17.22 5.13 16.00
N VAL A 162 16.25 4.66 16.81
CA VAL A 162 15.95 5.21 18.16
C VAL A 162 16.32 4.24 19.29
N THR A 163 16.94 3.10 18.96
CA THR A 163 17.66 2.21 19.89
C THR A 163 19.14 2.24 19.53
#